data_AF-A0A355EZB0-F1
#
_entry.id   AF-A0A355EZB0-F1
#
_cell.length_a   1.000
_cell.length_b   1.000
_cell.length_c   1.000
_cell.angle_alpha   90.00
_cell.angle_beta   90.00
_cell.angle_gamma   90.00
#
_symmetry.space_group_name_H-M   'P 1'
#
loop_
_entity.id
_entity.type
_entity.pdbx_description
1 polymer ?
#
loop_
_entity_poly.entity_id
_entity_poly.type
_entity_poly.pdbx_seq_one_letter_code
_entity_poly.pdbx_strand_id
1 'polypeptide(L)' 'MLTFEQIKELIELVAERGLQGLEVERSGFRLKVDGQSTAPQVLYAAPAETSYVQAAPQPVPPQPAAIPVAAPA' A
#
# COMPACT_ATOMS: atom_id res chain seq x y z
N MET A 1 37.84 12.86 -9.74
CA MET A 1 37.61 11.67 -8.89
C MET A 1 37.16 12.16 -7.52
N LEU A 2 36.11 11.57 -6.93
CA LEU A 2 35.73 11.83 -5.53
C LEU A 2 36.68 11.03 -4.61
N THR A 3 37.18 11.67 -3.56
CA THR A 3 38.04 10.98 -2.57
C THR A 3 37.20 10.31 -1.49
N PHE A 4 37.80 9.36 -0.78
CA PHE A 4 37.14 8.68 0.35
C PHE A 4 36.71 9.68 1.44
N GLU A 5 37.57 10.66 1.77
CA GLU A 5 37.26 11.69 2.75
C GLU A 5 36.05 12.54 2.33
N GLN A 6 35.99 12.95 1.06
CA GLN A 6 34.83 13.69 0.54
C GLN A 6 33.55 12.87 0.62
N ILE A 7 33.59 11.57 0.28
CA ILE A 7 32.44 10.69 0.37
C ILE A 7 31.97 10.55 1.83
N LYS A 8 32.90 10.44 2.79
CA LYS A 8 32.57 10.40 4.23
C LYS A 8 31.87 11.69 4.67
N GLU A 9 32.39 12.84 4.29
CA GLU A 9 31.81 14.15 4.60
C GLU A 9 30.40 14.29 4.01
N LEU A 10 30.19 13.83 2.77
CA LEU A 10 28.87 13.81 2.12
C LEU A 10 27.86 12.95 2.90
N ILE A 11 28.27 11.76 3.37
CA ILE A 11 27.42 10.87 4.16
C ILE A 11 27.07 11.50 5.51
N GLU A 12 28.05 12.10 6.18
CA GLU A 12 27.83 12.81 7.45
C GLU A 12 26.85 13.98 7.25
N LEU A 13 27.00 14.76 6.19
CA LEU A 13 26.07 15.85 5.86
C LEU A 13 24.65 15.36 5.58
N VAL A 14 24.48 14.23 4.89
CA VAL A 14 23.16 13.63 4.62
C VAL A 14 22.50 13.22 5.94
N ALA A 15 23.26 12.65 6.87
CA ALA A 15 22.76 12.26 8.19
C ALA A 15 22.44 13.48 9.07
N GLU A 16 23.34 14.46 9.19
CA GLU A 16 23.15 15.67 10.00
C GLU A 16 21.98 16.52 9.52
N ARG A 17 21.79 16.61 8.19
CA ARG A 17 20.71 17.39 7.59
C ARG A 17 19.39 16.62 7.50
N GLY A 18 19.37 15.34 7.89
CA GLY A 18 18.18 14.49 7.80
C GLY A 18 17.65 14.36 6.36
N LEU A 19 18.55 14.37 5.37
CA LEU A 19 18.15 14.23 3.97
C LEU A 19 17.70 12.79 3.72
N GLN A 20 16.65 12.62 2.92
CA GLN A 20 16.19 11.28 2.50
C GLN A 20 17.20 10.58 1.58
N GLY A 21 18.04 11.36 0.90
CA GLY A 21 19.15 10.88 0.09
C GLY A 21 19.77 12.00 -0.75
N LEU A 22 20.88 11.67 -1.41
CA LEU A 22 21.66 12.55 -2.26
C LEU A 22 22.21 11.76 -3.45
N GLU A 23 22.05 12.29 -4.66
CA GLU A 23 22.68 11.76 -5.87
C GLU A 23 23.63 12.81 -6.46
N VAL A 24 24.84 12.37 -6.80
CA VAL A 24 25.88 13.20 -7.42
C VAL A 24 26.44 12.47 -8.63
N GLU A 25 26.44 13.13 -9.80
CA GLU A 25 27.06 12.61 -11.01
C GLU A 25 28.27 13.48 -11.40
N ARG A 26 29.44 12.86 -11.55
CA ARG A 26 30.68 13.55 -11.94
C ARG A 26 31.52 12.67 -12.86
N SER A 27 31.79 13.16 -14.06
CA SER A 27 32.67 12.50 -15.03
C SER A 27 32.27 11.05 -15.33
N GLY A 28 30.98 10.77 -15.42
CA GLY A 28 30.44 9.42 -15.66
C GLY A 28 30.38 8.51 -14.42
N PHE A 29 30.82 8.98 -13.26
CA PHE A 29 30.63 8.31 -11.98
C PHE A 29 29.38 8.87 -11.28
N ARG A 30 28.47 7.99 -10.87
CA ARG A 30 27.27 8.35 -10.09
C ARG A 30 27.40 7.81 -8.67
N LEU A 31 27.34 8.69 -7.69
CA LEU A 31 27.26 8.38 -6.27
C LEU A 31 25.84 8.61 -5.79
N LYS A 32 25.24 7.61 -5.16
CA LYS A 32 23.97 7.71 -4.47
C LYS A 32 24.19 7.43 -2.98
N VAL A 33 23.69 8.32 -2.13
CA VAL A 33 23.70 8.19 -0.67
C VAL A 33 22.25 8.20 -0.23
N ASP A 34 21.74 7.10 0.30
CA ASP A 34 20.40 7.05 0.88
C ASP A 34 20.48 7.49 2.35
N GLY A 35 19.56 8.37 2.76
CA GLY A 35 19.38 8.72 4.15
C GLY A 35 18.67 7.61 4.92
N GLN A 36 18.75 7.65 6.24
CA GLN A 36 17.98 6.75 7.08
C GLN A 36 16.48 7.08 6.93
N SER A 37 15.80 6.32 6.08
CA SER A 37 14.35 6.36 5.98
C SER A 37 13.76 5.65 7.21
N THR A 38 13.23 6.42 8.15
CA THR A 38 12.40 5.91 9.27
C THR A 38 11.04 5.37 8.80
N ALA A 39 10.69 5.53 7.53
CA ALA A 39 9.47 4.95 7.00
C ALA A 39 9.54 3.41 7.07
N PRO A 40 8.57 2.75 7.72
CA PRO A 40 8.52 1.30 7.73
C PRO A 40 8.43 0.82 6.27
N GLN A 41 9.47 0.14 5.82
CA GLN A 41 9.47 -0.58 4.55
C GLN A 41 8.39 -1.66 4.69
N VAL A 42 7.19 -1.40 4.15
CA VAL A 42 6.11 -2.38 4.09
C VAL A 42 6.52 -3.41 3.05
N LEU A 43 7.37 -4.35 3.46
CA LEU A 43 8.12 -5.20 2.54
C LEU A 43 7.23 -6.21 1.80
N TYR A 44 6.03 -6.50 2.28
CA TYR A 44 5.04 -7.26 1.51
C TYR A 44 3.71 -7.15 2.26
N ALA A 45 2.74 -6.42 1.72
CA ALA A 45 1.37 -6.62 2.14
C ALA A 45 0.91 -7.94 1.50
N ALA A 46 0.76 -8.99 2.31
CA ALA A 46 0.07 -10.20 1.87
C ALA A 46 -1.31 -9.80 1.33
N PRO A 47 -1.78 -10.37 0.20
CA PRO A 47 -3.11 -10.08 -0.29
C PRO A 47 -4.11 -10.45 0.80
N ALA A 48 -4.94 -9.48 1.20
CA ALA A 48 -6.03 -9.74 2.13
C ALA A 48 -6.96 -10.78 1.49
N GLU A 49 -6.97 -11.99 2.06
CA GLU A 49 -7.91 -13.02 1.66
C GLU A 49 -9.33 -12.49 1.91
N THR A 50 -10.01 -12.16 0.82
CA THR A 50 -11.39 -11.71 0.87
C THR A 50 -12.25 -12.87 1.34
N SER A 51 -12.57 -12.88 2.64
CA SER A 51 -13.49 -13.85 3.22
C SER A 51 -14.90 -13.50 2.76
N TYR A 52 -15.42 -14.24 1.78
CA TYR A 52 -16.82 -14.17 1.42
C TYR A 52 -17.65 -14.81 2.52
N VAL A 53 -18.28 -13.98 3.35
CA VAL A 53 -19.31 -14.42 4.28
C VAL A 53 -20.54 -14.78 3.45
N GLN A 54 -20.87 -16.08 3.42
CA GLN A 54 -22.10 -16.55 2.79
C GLN A 54 -23.29 -15.95 3.54
N ALA A 55 -24.09 -15.14 2.84
CA ALA A 55 -25.30 -14.55 3.41
C ALA A 55 -26.27 -15.65 3.84
N ALA A 56 -26.70 -15.59 5.11
CA ALA A 56 -27.73 -16.49 5.63
C ALA A 56 -29.05 -16.29 4.88
N PRO A 57 -29.82 -17.36 4.61
CA PRO A 57 -31.11 -17.25 3.94
C PRO A 57 -32.05 -16.35 4.74
N GLN A 58 -32.56 -15.31 4.06
CA GLN A 58 -33.54 -14.39 4.64
C GLN A 58 -34.92 -15.08 4.72
N PRO A 59 -35.65 -14.92 5.82
CA PRO A 59 -37.02 -15.39 5.92
C PRO A 59 -37.91 -14.65 4.90
N VAL A 60 -38.61 -15.42 4.07
CA VAL A 60 -39.61 -14.89 3.13
C VAL A 60 -40.82 -14.34 3.90
N PRO A 61 -41.30 -13.13 3.59
CA PRO A 61 -42.50 -12.59 4.21
C PRO A 61 -43.74 -13.42 3.80
N PRO A 62 -44.75 -13.53 4.67
CA PRO A 62 -45.97 -14.27 4.38
C PRO A 62 -46.69 -13.65 3.18
N GLN A 63 -46.93 -14.49 2.16
CA GLN A 63 -47.67 -14.10 0.97
C GLN A 63 -49.17 -14.02 1.30
N PRO A 64 -49.87 -12.94 0.90
CA PRO A 64 -51.31 -12.82 1.11
C PRO A 64 -52.06 -13.97 0.44
N ALA A 65 -53.03 -14.56 1.14
CA ALA A 65 -53.86 -15.64 0.62
C ALA A 65 -54.61 -15.20 -0.64
N ALA A 66 -54.51 -16.01 -1.69
CA ALA A 66 -55.26 -15.82 -2.93
C ALA A 66 -56.77 -15.97 -2.64
N ILE A 67 -57.53 -14.93 -2.92
CA ILE A 67 -58.99 -14.98 -2.94
C ILE A 67 -59.46 -15.79 -4.15
N PRO A 68 -60.38 -16.76 -3.97
CA PRO A 68 -60.91 -17.53 -5.10
C PRO A 68 -61.75 -16.61 -5.98
N VAL A 69 -61.36 -16.49 -7.26
CA VAL A 69 -62.21 -15.89 -8.29
C VAL A 69 -63.33 -16.86 -8.60
N ALA A 70 -64.58 -16.42 -8.38
CA ALA A 70 -65.77 -17.16 -8.77
C ALA A 70 -65.81 -17.34 -10.29
N ALA A 71 -66.08 -18.57 -10.72
CA ALA A 71 -66.23 -18.93 -12.12
C ALA A 71 -67.47 -18.25 -12.75
N PRO A 72 -67.39 -17.75 -14.00
CA PRO A 72 -68.55 -17.21 -14.70
C PRO A 72 -69.50 -18.32 -15.16
N ALA A 73 -70.80 -18.00 -15.14
CA ALA A 73 -71.93 -18.85 -15.51
C ALA A 73 -72.17 -18.89 -17.03
#